data_AF-A0A3M2SSR3-F1
#
_entry.id   AF-A0A3M2SSR3-F1
#
_cell.length_a   1.000
_cell.length_b   1.000
_cell.length_c   1.000
_cell.angle_alpha   90.00
_cell.angle_beta   90.00
_cell.angle_gamma   90.00
#
_symmetry.space_group_name_H-M   'P 1'
#
loop_
_entity.id
_entity.type
_entity.pdbx_description
1 polymer ?
#
loop_
_entity_poly.entity_id
_entity_poly.type
_entity_poly.pdbx_seq_one_letter_code
_entity_poly.pdbx_strand_id
1 'polypeptide(L)'
;MLTTREIGPEGFGAKNRDWNAKELLVDWRSSWAEHVNRTLERCSVHERVDHRTLEAQREDALERASAAERNGDERVHVAEMARAV
;
A
#
# COMPACT_ATOMS: atom_id res chain seq x y z
N MET A 1 -8.49 18.93 0.49
CA MET A 1 -9.92 18.60 0.58
C MET A 1 -10.50 18.62 -0.82
N LEU A 2 -11.20 17.56 -1.23
CA LEU A 2 -11.86 17.45 -2.54
C LEU A 2 -13.35 17.77 -2.42
N THR A 3 -13.98 18.23 -3.50
CA THR A 3 -15.45 18.33 -3.57
C THR A 3 -16.05 16.92 -3.62
N THR A 4 -17.37 16.79 -3.42
CA THR A 4 -18.11 15.53 -3.66
C THR A 4 -19.09 15.67 -4.81
N ARG A 5 -18.85 16.65 -5.68
CA ARG A 5 -19.71 17.02 -6.81
C ARG A 5 -18.83 17.14 -8.04
N GLU A 6 -19.29 16.52 -9.11
CA GLU A 6 -18.68 16.70 -10.43
C GLU A 6 -18.93 18.11 -10.94
N ILE A 7 -18.00 18.64 -11.72
CA ILE A 7 -18.13 19.93 -12.39
C ILE A 7 -18.54 19.70 -13.85
N GLY A 8 -19.63 20.33 -14.27
CA GLY A 8 -20.09 20.35 -15.65
C GLY A 8 -20.22 21.79 -16.18
N PRO A 9 -20.75 21.98 -17.40
CA PRO A 9 -20.93 23.30 -18.00
C PRO A 9 -21.76 24.27 -17.15
N GLU A 10 -22.74 23.74 -16.41
CA GLU A 10 -23.64 24.51 -15.53
C GLU A 10 -23.10 24.65 -14.08
N GLY A 11 -21.84 24.27 -13.85
CA GLY A 11 -21.21 24.27 -12.52
C GLY A 11 -21.28 22.92 -11.80
N PHE A 12 -21.35 22.95 -10.47
CA PHE A 12 -21.34 21.73 -9.66
C PHE A 12 -22.68 20.98 -9.74
N GLY A 13 -22.61 19.72 -10.15
CA GLY A 13 -23.76 18.81 -10.20
C GLY A 13 -24.21 18.32 -8.82
N ALA A 14 -25.03 17.26 -8.83
CA ALA A 14 -25.44 16.56 -7.61
C ALA A 14 -24.23 15.92 -6.88
N LYS A 15 -24.46 15.49 -5.63
CA LYS A 15 -23.43 14.82 -4.85
C LYS A 15 -23.14 13.43 -5.43
N ASN A 16 -21.94 13.22 -5.97
CA ASN A 16 -21.45 11.91 -6.40
C ASN A 16 -21.14 11.06 -5.15
N ARG A 17 -21.72 9.85 -5.10
CA ARG A 17 -21.50 8.88 -4.01
C ARG A 17 -20.64 7.69 -4.43
N ASP A 18 -20.42 7.50 -5.71
CA ASP A 18 -19.68 6.38 -6.30
C ASP A 18 -18.24 6.35 -5.79
N TRP A 19 -17.66 7.52 -5.55
CA TRP A 19 -16.33 7.71 -4.95
C TRP A 19 -16.18 7.10 -3.54
N ASN A 20 -17.27 6.71 -2.87
CA ASN A 20 -17.21 6.04 -1.57
C ASN A 20 -17.17 4.51 -1.68
N ALA A 21 -17.14 3.96 -2.90
CA ALA A 21 -16.98 2.51 -3.12
C ALA A 21 -15.68 2.01 -2.46
N LYS A 22 -15.75 0.84 -1.81
CA LYS A 22 -14.61 0.27 -1.09
C LYS A 22 -13.48 -0.09 -2.05
N GLU A 23 -13.84 -0.54 -3.24
CA GLU A 23 -12.96 -0.92 -4.32
C GLU A 23 -12.10 0.28 -4.74
N LEU A 24 -12.72 1.46 -4.94
CA LEU A 24 -12.00 2.70 -5.25
C LEU A 24 -11.05 3.11 -4.12
N LEU A 25 -11.44 2.92 -2.87
CA LEU A 25 -10.56 3.22 -1.75
C LEU A 25 -9.30 2.33 -1.76
N VAL A 26 -9.44 1.05 -2.09
CA VAL A 26 -8.31 0.12 -2.21
C VAL A 26 -7.39 0.58 -3.35
N ASP A 27 -7.94 0.88 -4.52
CA ASP A 27 -7.17 1.34 -5.68
C ASP A 27 -6.41 2.64 -5.38
N TRP A 28 -7.04 3.60 -4.71
CA TRP A 28 -6.40 4.85 -4.32
C TRP A 28 -5.29 4.64 -3.31
N ARG A 29 -5.47 3.77 -2.31
CA ARG A 29 -4.43 3.46 -1.33
C ARG A 29 -3.23 2.78 -2.01
N SER A 30 -3.49 1.88 -2.97
CA SER A 30 -2.45 1.25 -3.77
C SER A 30 -1.68 2.28 -4.60
N SER A 31 -2.39 3.08 -5.41
CA SER A 31 -1.79 4.12 -6.27
C SER A 31 -0.99 5.15 -5.46
N TRP A 32 -1.49 5.53 -4.27
CA TRP A 32 -0.78 6.41 -3.36
C TRP A 32 0.51 5.77 -2.84
N ALA A 33 0.46 4.52 -2.35
CA ALA A 33 1.64 3.81 -1.86
C ALA A 33 2.69 3.65 -2.96
N GLU A 34 2.29 3.34 -4.20
CA GLU A 34 3.19 3.29 -5.35
C GLU A 34 3.88 4.65 -5.61
N HIS A 35 3.11 5.74 -5.60
CA HIS A 35 3.65 7.07 -5.83
C HIS A 35 4.64 7.49 -4.74
N VAL A 36 4.29 7.24 -3.48
CA VAL A 36 5.15 7.52 -2.33
C VAL A 36 6.43 6.69 -2.44
N ASN A 37 6.33 5.38 -2.67
CA ASN A 37 7.49 4.50 -2.76
C ASN A 37 8.44 4.87 -3.91
N ARG A 38 7.92 5.27 -5.08
CA ARG A 38 8.76 5.81 -6.18
C ARG A 38 9.49 7.08 -5.76
N THR A 39 8.87 7.91 -4.92
CA THR A 39 9.49 9.14 -4.42
C THR A 39 10.56 8.83 -3.37
N LEU A 40 10.28 7.91 -2.44
CA LEU A 40 11.25 7.45 -1.43
C LEU A 40 12.50 6.88 -2.09
N GLU A 41 12.32 6.03 -3.11
CA GLU A 41 13.43 5.47 -3.89
C GLU A 41 14.26 6.54 -4.59
N ARG A 42 13.61 7.52 -5.25
CA ARG A 42 14.29 8.67 -5.87
C ARG A 42 15.09 9.52 -4.87
N CYS A 43 14.67 9.54 -3.61
CA CYS A 43 15.36 10.24 -2.53
C CYS A 43 16.36 9.35 -1.77
N SER A 44 16.61 8.12 -2.24
CA SER A 44 17.48 7.14 -1.57
C SER A 44 17.07 6.83 -0.13
N VAL A 45 15.76 6.84 0.13
CA VAL A 45 15.15 6.43 1.40
C VAL A 45 14.77 4.95 1.29
N HIS A 46 15.20 4.13 2.25
CA HIS A 46 15.05 2.67 2.19
C HIS A 46 13.67 2.19 2.64
N GLU A 47 12.98 2.99 3.45
CA GLU A 47 11.64 2.73 3.95
C GLU A 47 10.62 2.65 2.81
N ARG A 48 9.56 1.87 3.03
CA ARG A 48 8.45 1.72 2.10
C ARG A 48 7.13 1.73 2.83
N VAL A 49 6.11 2.19 2.13
CA VAL A 49 4.71 2.14 2.56
C VAL A 49 4.05 0.94 1.90
N ASP A 50 3.35 0.14 2.71
CA ASP A 50 2.46 -0.92 2.23
C ASP A 50 1.01 -0.56 2.62
N HIS A 51 0.12 -0.58 1.62
CA HIS A 51 -1.29 -0.19 1.78
C HIS A 51 -2.18 -1.35 2.26
N ARG A 52 -1.68 -2.58 2.16
CA ARG A 52 -2.38 -3.81 2.50
C ARG A 52 -2.60 -3.90 4.02
N THR A 53 -3.46 -4.81 4.45
CA THR A 53 -3.69 -5.06 5.88
C THR A 53 -2.41 -5.57 6.54
N LEU A 54 -2.29 -5.37 7.86
CA LEU A 54 -1.18 -5.93 8.63
C LEU A 54 -1.16 -7.47 8.57
N GLU A 55 -2.33 -8.09 8.49
CA GLU A 55 -2.46 -9.54 8.30
C GLU A 55 -1.81 -9.99 6.98
N ALA A 56 -2.14 -9.35 5.85
CA ALA A 56 -1.55 -9.68 4.56
C ALA A 56 -0.04 -9.40 4.49
N GLN A 57 0.42 -8.33 5.16
CA GLN A 57 1.85 -8.02 5.28
C GLN A 57 2.58 -9.08 6.11
N ARG A 58 1.95 -9.54 7.21
CA ARG A 58 2.49 -10.60 8.06
C ARG A 58 2.57 -11.93 7.32
N GLU A 59 1.56 -12.30 6.56
CA GLU A 59 1.57 -13.52 5.75
C GLU A 59 2.73 -13.52 4.73
N ASP A 60 2.90 -12.43 3.98
CA ASP A 60 4.02 -12.24 3.04
C ASP A 60 5.39 -12.30 3.75
N ALA A 61 5.51 -11.67 4.93
CA ALA A 61 6.74 -11.73 5.73
C ALA A 61 7.06 -13.16 6.22
N LEU A 62 6.06 -13.94 6.65
CA LEU A 62 6.24 -15.34 7.04
C LEU A 62 6.67 -16.20 5.85
N GLU A 63 6.06 -16.01 4.67
CA GLU A 63 6.44 -16.72 3.45
C GLU A 63 7.90 -16.47 3.06
N ARG A 64 8.34 -15.21 3.16
CA ARG A 64 9.74 -14.81 2.92
C ARG A 64 10.68 -15.38 3.96
N ALA A 65 10.30 -15.39 5.23
CA ALA A 65 11.08 -16.01 6.29
C ALA A 65 11.30 -17.51 6.03
N SER A 66 10.25 -18.25 5.65
CA SER A 66 10.35 -19.67 5.28
C SER A 66 11.15 -19.90 4.00
N ALA A 67 11.13 -18.97 3.04
CA ALA A 67 11.99 -19.04 1.86
C ALA A 67 13.46 -18.81 2.22
N ALA A 68 13.77 -17.84 3.08
CA ALA A 68 15.12 -17.55 3.54
C ALA A 68 15.73 -18.70 4.34
N GLU A 69 14.94 -19.35 5.19
CA GLU A 69 15.34 -20.55 5.92
C GLU A 69 15.77 -21.69 4.97
N ARG A 70 14.95 -21.98 3.96
CA ARG A 70 15.27 -22.99 2.93
C ARG A 70 16.54 -22.68 2.14
N ASN A 71 16.85 -21.39 1.98
CA ASN A 71 18.04 -20.92 1.28
C ASN A 71 19.27 -20.78 2.19
N GLY A 72 19.13 -20.98 3.51
CA GLY A 72 20.21 -20.79 4.48
C GLY A 72 20.58 -19.33 4.76
N ASP A 73 19.73 -18.36 4.40
CA ASP A 73 19.97 -16.95 4.67
C ASP A 73 19.38 -16.55 6.03
N GLU A 74 20.14 -16.84 7.09
CA GLU A 74 19.72 -16.57 8.47
C GLU A 74 19.44 -15.09 8.72
N ARG A 75 20.18 -14.18 8.09
CA ARG A 75 19.98 -12.73 8.25
C ARG A 75 18.63 -12.29 7.70
N VAL A 76 18.27 -12.76 6.50
CA VAL A 76 16.97 -12.46 5.90
C VAL A 76 15.85 -13.14 6.68
N HIS A 77 16.03 -14.39 7.11
CA HIS A 77 15.04 -15.09 7.91
C HIS A 77 14.67 -14.30 9.18
N VAL A 78 15.68 -13.87 9.96
CA VAL A 78 15.45 -13.10 11.19
C VAL A 78 14.78 -11.75 10.89
N ALA A 79 15.19 -11.07 9.83
CA ALA A 79 14.62 -9.78 9.45
C ALA A 79 13.13 -9.89 9.05
N GLU A 80 12.76 -10.93 8.30
CA GLU A 80 11.38 -11.17 7.89
C GLU A 80 10.50 -11.67 9.05
N MET A 81 11.05 -12.49 9.95
CA MET A 81 10.37 -12.87 11.20
C MET A 81 10.06 -11.64 12.06
N ALA A 82 10.97 -10.67 12.15
CA ALA A 82 10.72 -9.42 12.88
C ALA A 82 9.63 -8.56 12.22
N ARG A 83 9.47 -8.63 10.89
CA ARG A 83 8.39 -7.95 10.15
C ARG A 83 7.03 -8.63 10.33
N ALA A 84 7.00 -9.89 10.78
CA ALA A 84 5.80 -10.68 10.97
C ALA A 84 5.20 -10.61 12.41
N VAL A 85 5.80 -9.80 13.30
CA VAL A 85 5.35 -9.56 14.69
C VAL A 85 4.47 -8.32 14.75
#